data_AF-A0A929NNL8-F1
#
_entry.id   AF-A0A929NNL8-F1
#
_cell.length_a   1.000
_cell.length_b   1.000
_cell.length_c   1.000
_cell.angle_alpha   90.00
_cell.angle_beta   90.00
_cell.angle_gamma   90.00
#
_symmetry.space_group_name_H-M   'P 1'
#
loop_
_entity.id
_entity.type
_entity.pdbx_description
1 polymer ?
#
loop_
_entity_poly.entity_id
_entity_poly.type
_entity_poly.pdbx_seq_one_letter_code
_entity_poly.pdbx_strand_id
1 'polypeptide(L)'
;PPGTGIIAGGPIRAVFEALGVQDVVAKSIGSSNPHNMIKAAFDGLNSCMSPRSVASKRGKKVGDIVGRREGDTPAKETVDG
;
A
#
# COMPACT_ATOMS: atom_id res chain seq x y z
N PRO A 1 -2.67 1.71 11.05
CA PRO A 1 -3.99 1.96 11.68
C PRO A 1 -4.56 3.26 11.10
N PRO A 2 -5.89 3.46 11.10
CA PRO A 2 -6.44 4.75 10.71
C PRO A 2 -5.93 5.86 11.66
N GLY A 3 -5.70 7.06 11.12
CA GLY A 3 -5.26 8.22 11.90
C GLY A 3 -3.76 8.25 12.21
N THR A 4 -2.95 7.50 11.46
CA THR A 4 -1.48 7.58 11.52
C THR A 4 -0.97 8.87 10.87
N GLY A 5 -1.67 9.36 9.84
CA GLY A 5 -1.20 10.45 9.00
C GLY A 5 0.00 10.04 8.14
N ILE A 6 0.61 11.03 7.49
CA ILE A 6 1.79 10.82 6.63
C ILE A 6 3.06 11.08 7.46
N ILE A 7 3.77 10.00 7.78
CA ILE A 7 5.08 10.03 8.45
C ILE A 7 6.14 9.70 7.41
N ALA A 8 6.68 10.73 6.75
CA ALA A 8 7.72 10.58 5.72
C ALA A 8 8.62 11.84 5.67
N GLY A 9 9.80 11.70 5.05
CA GLY A 9 10.67 12.85 4.75
C GLY A 9 10.04 13.78 3.71
N GLY A 10 10.36 15.08 3.77
CA GLY A 10 9.71 16.14 2.98
C GLY A 10 9.42 15.81 1.51
N PRO A 11 10.42 15.36 0.72
CA PRO A 11 10.20 15.01 -0.69
C PRO A 11 9.19 13.88 -0.91
N ILE A 12 9.23 12.84 -0.07
CA ILE A 12 8.31 11.68 -0.16
C ILE A 12 6.92 12.06 0.36
N ARG A 13 6.85 12.90 1.41
CA ARG A 13 5.61 13.41 1.97
C ARG A 13 4.80 14.16 0.91
N ALA A 14 5.43 15.06 0.16
CA ALA A 14 4.76 15.82 -0.90
C ALA A 14 4.15 14.90 -1.99
N VAL A 15 4.82 13.80 -2.32
CA VAL A 15 4.30 12.79 -3.26
C VAL A 15 3.06 12.12 -2.67
N PHE A 16 3.09 11.68 -1.42
CA PHE A 16 1.93 11.02 -0.79
C PHE A 16 0.74 11.96 -0.59
N GLU A 17 0.98 13.23 -0.23
CA GLU A 17 -0.06 14.25 -0.15
C GLU A 17 -0.72 14.48 -1.52
N ALA A 18 0.08 14.59 -2.59
CA ALA A 18 -0.43 14.76 -3.95
C ALA A 18 -1.24 13.55 -4.46
N LEU A 19 -0.89 12.33 -4.01
CA LEU A 19 -1.61 11.10 -4.36
C LEU A 19 -2.86 10.86 -3.49
N GLY A 20 -3.12 11.71 -2.49
CA GLY A 20 -4.26 11.55 -1.58
C GLY A 20 -4.11 10.41 -0.57
N VAL A 21 -2.87 9.97 -0.29
CA VAL A 21 -2.59 8.95 0.72
C VAL A 21 -2.76 9.58 2.11
N GLN A 22 -3.64 9.00 2.93
CA GLN A 22 -3.96 9.56 4.25
C GLN A 22 -3.04 9.03 5.34
N ASP A 23 -2.79 7.72 5.36
CA ASP A 23 -2.06 7.02 6.41
C ASP A 23 -0.89 6.22 5.82
N VAL A 24 0.34 6.66 6.10
CA VAL A 24 1.55 5.97 5.63
C VAL A 24 2.75 6.29 6.52
N VAL A 25 3.60 5.29 6.75
CA VAL A 25 4.90 5.46 7.39
C VAL A 25 5.98 5.05 6.40
N ALA A 26 6.91 5.95 6.11
CA ALA A 26 8.00 5.70 5.19
C ALA A 26 9.31 6.30 5.73
N LYS A 27 10.40 5.56 5.52
CA LYS A 27 11.76 6.02 5.85
C LYS A 27 12.63 5.90 4.60
N SER A 28 13.29 6.99 4.22
CA SER A 28 14.38 6.91 3.24
C SER A 28 15.60 6.27 3.88
N ILE A 29 16.14 5.23 3.23
CA ILE A 29 17.36 4.52 3.60
C ILE A 29 18.39 4.75 2.49
N GLY A 30 19.62 5.11 2.86
CA GLY A 30 20.67 5.46 1.91
C GLY A 30 20.71 6.96 1.61
N SER A 31 20.37 7.36 0.39
CA SER A 31 20.51 8.75 -0.06
C SER A 31 19.45 9.68 0.51
N SER A 32 19.87 10.89 0.90
CA SER A 32 19.00 12.00 1.31
C SER A 32 18.75 13.02 0.19
N ASN A 33 19.27 12.80 -1.02
CA ASN A 33 19.03 13.67 -2.17
C ASN A 33 17.54 13.61 -2.58
N PRO A 34 16.80 14.75 -2.60
CA PRO A 34 15.37 14.79 -2.94
C PRO A 34 15.01 14.10 -4.26
N HIS A 35 15.84 14.25 -5.30
CA HIS A 35 15.57 13.61 -6.60
C HIS A 35 15.57 12.09 -6.51
N ASN A 36 16.53 11.52 -5.78
CA ASN A 36 16.64 10.07 -5.63
C ASN A 36 15.53 9.54 -4.70
N MET A 37 15.17 10.29 -3.67
CA MET A 37 14.06 9.93 -2.79
C MET A 37 12.73 9.84 -3.53
N ILE A 38 12.45 10.81 -4.42
CA ILE A 38 11.21 10.81 -5.22
C ILE A 38 11.21 9.63 -6.20
N LYS A 39 12.33 9.38 -6.91
CA LYS A 39 12.46 8.21 -7.79
C LYS A 39 12.22 6.91 -7.03
N ALA A 40 12.88 6.72 -5.88
CA ALA A 40 12.70 5.54 -5.05
C ALA A 40 11.26 5.38 -4.53
N ALA A 41 10.57 6.48 -4.23
CA ALA A 41 9.16 6.44 -3.85
C ALA A 41 8.28 5.92 -5.00
N PHE A 42 8.48 6.39 -6.23
CA PHE A 42 7.75 5.90 -7.39
C PHE A 42 8.08 4.44 -7.71
N ASP A 43 9.36 4.04 -7.61
CA ASP A 43 9.76 2.64 -7.81
C ASP A 43 9.07 1.72 -6.78
N GLY A 44 8.99 2.16 -5.52
CA GLY A 44 8.27 1.45 -4.46
C GLY A 44 6.78 1.31 -4.76
N LEU A 45 6.12 2.38 -5.20
CA LEU A 45 4.70 2.36 -5.58
C LEU A 45 4.45 1.45 -6.78
N ASN A 46 5.31 1.48 -7.80
CA ASN A 46 5.20 0.62 -8.99
C ASN A 46 5.41 -0.87 -8.66
N SER A 47 6.16 -1.18 -7.60
CA SER A 47 6.36 -2.57 -7.15
C SER A 47 5.16 -3.15 -6.39
N CYS A 48 4.21 -2.30 -5.97
CA CYS A 48 3.04 -2.74 -5.22
C CYS A 48 2.10 -3.57 -6.10
N MET A 49 1.61 -4.69 -5.56
CA MET A 49 0.69 -5.58 -6.27
C MET A 49 -0.61 -5.72 -5.51
N SER A 50 -1.74 -5.72 -6.23
CA SER A 50 -3.02 -5.99 -5.60
C SER A 50 -3.11 -7.45 -5.14
N PRO A 51 -3.77 -7.74 -4.00
CA PRO A 51 -3.99 -9.11 -3.55
C PRO A 51 -4.66 -9.99 -4.61
N ARG A 52 -5.58 -9.41 -5.39
CA ARG A 52 -6.26 -10.10 -6.50
C ARG A 52 -5.28 -10.51 -7.59
N SER A 53 -4.40 -9.60 -8.03
CA SER A 53 -3.38 -9.90 -9.03
C SER A 53 -2.42 -10.99 -8.57
N VAL A 54 -2.03 -10.99 -7.29
CA VAL A 54 -1.17 -12.03 -6.71
C VAL A 54 -1.90 -13.38 -6.64
N ALA A 55 -3.17 -13.38 -6.21
CA ALA A 55 -4.01 -14.57 -6.13
C ALA A 55 -4.18 -15.23 -7.51
N SER A 56 -4.53 -14.45 -8.53
CA SER A 56 -4.66 -14.95 -9.92
C SER A 56 -3.36 -15.53 -10.46
N LYS A 57 -2.21 -14.86 -10.24
CA LYS A 57 -0.90 -15.38 -10.67
C LYS A 57 -0.51 -16.68 -9.97
N ARG A 58 -0.99 -16.89 -8.74
CA ARG A 58 -0.67 -18.06 -7.90
C ARG A 58 -1.73 -19.16 -7.95
N GLY A 59 -2.83 -18.98 -8.68
CA GLY A 59 -3.95 -19.94 -8.72
C GLY A 59 -4.65 -20.15 -7.37
N LYS A 60 -4.66 -19.12 -6.50
CA LYS A 60 -5.25 -19.18 -5.15
C LYS A 60 -6.45 -18.24 -5.03
N LYS A 61 -7.28 -18.42 -4.00
CA LYS A 61 -8.32 -17.44 -3.67
C LYS A 61 -7.69 -16.25 -2.94
N VAL A 62 -8.30 -15.07 -3.08
CA VAL A 62 -7.79 -13.84 -2.43
C VAL A 62 -7.74 -14.00 -0.91
N GLY A 63 -8.71 -14.68 -0.31
CA GLY A 63 -8.75 -14.98 1.13
C GLY A 63 -7.60 -15.88 1.62
N ASP A 64 -6.95 -16.63 0.74
CA ASP A 64 -5.78 -17.46 1.08
C ASP A 64 -4.46 -16.66 0.98
N ILE A 65 -4.50 -15.46 0.37
CA ILE A 65 -3.35 -14.58 0.15
C ILE A 65 -3.31 -13.46 1.20
N VAL A 66 -4.46 -12.99 1.67
CA VAL A 66 -4.56 -11.91 2.66
C VAL A 66 -4.74 -12.53 4.05
N GLY A 67 -3.85 -12.20 5.00
CA GLY A 67 -4.01 -12.60 6.40
C GLY A 67 -5.26 -11.96 7.02
N ARG A 68 -5.98 -12.69 7.90
CA ARG A 68 -7.12 -12.13 8.64
C ARG A 68 -6.64 -10.96 9.50
N ARG A 69 -7.18 -9.77 9.26
CA ARG A 69 -6.96 -8.59 10.12
C ARG A 69 -8.11 -8.53 11.13
N GLU A 70 -7.80 -8.34 12.41
CA GLU A 70 -8.81 -7.95 13.39
C GLU A 70 -9.41 -6.61 12.96
N GLY A 71 -10.69 -6.62 12.57
CA GLY A 71 -11.45 -5.43 12.15
C GLY A 71 -12.06 -5.48 10.74
N ASP A 72 -11.77 -6.51 9.93
CA ASP A 72 -12.37 -6.68 8.59
C ASP A 72 -13.50 -7.72 8.69
N THR A 73 -14.73 -7.29 8.99
CA THR A 73 -15.90 -8.17 8.84
C THR A 73 -16.12 -8.35 7.34
N PRO A 74 -15.96 -9.55 6.77
CA PRO A 74 -16.16 -9.73 5.34
C PRO A 74 -17.64 -9.49 5.04
N ALA A 75 -17.93 -8.53 4.16
CA ALA A 75 -19.22 -8.43 3.51
C ALA A 75 -19.47 -9.78 2.82
N LYS A 76 -20.44 -10.53 3.33
CA LYS A 76 -20.86 -11.81 2.77
C LYS A 76 -21.23 -11.59 1.30
N GLU A 77 -20.54 -12.28 0.41
CA GLU A 77 -20.96 -12.43 -0.99
C GLU A 77 -22.27 -13.24 -0.97
N THR A 78 -23.39 -12.54 -1.13
CA THR A 78 -24.70 -13.15 -1.34
C THR A 78 -24.65 -13.89 -2.67
N VAL A 79 -24.64 -15.21 -2.59
CA VAL A 79 -24.99 -16.11 -3.69
C VAL A 79 -26.47 -15.93 -3.98
N ASP A 80 -26.79 -15.12 -4.99
CA ASP A 80 -28.09 -15.18 -5.67
C ASP A 80 -28.12 -16.42 -6.58
N GLY A 81 -29.26 -17.11 -6.55
CA GLY A 81 -29.47 -18.44 -7.15
C GLY A 81 -29.66 -18.48 -8.66
#